data_AF-A0A6P6N0D2-F1
#
_entry.id   AF-A0A6P6N0D2-F1
#
_cell.length_a   1.000
_cell.length_b   1.000
_cell.length_c   1.000
_cell.angle_alpha   90.00
_cell.angle_beta   90.00
_cell.angle_gamma   90.00
#
_symmetry.space_group_name_H-M   'P 1'
#
loop_
_entity.id
_entity.type
_entity.pdbx_description
1 polymer ?
#
loop_
_entity_poly.entity_id
_entity_poly.type
_entity_poly.pdbx_seq_one_letter_code
_entity_poly.pdbx_strand_id
1 'polypeptide(L)'
;MDEISRSRKKVHFGDARADRSERRKLFRHYTVGSYDSFDASSDCVINEKTVVLQKKDNEGFGFVLRGAKADTPIEEFTPTPAFPALQYLESVDEGGVAWKAGLRTGDFLIEVNQDNVVKVGHKQVVNMIRHGGNHLIIKVVTVSRNLDPDDTARKKGKRLDLFRIS
;
A
#
# COMPACT_ATOMS: atom_id res chain seq x y z
N MET A 1 -11.01 -79.59 18.57
CA MET A 1 -10.82 -78.90 17.28
C MET A 1 -9.70 -77.92 17.50
N ASP A 2 -8.56 -78.36 16.99
CA ASP A 2 -7.21 -77.92 17.22
C ASP A 2 -6.84 -76.72 16.34
N GLU A 3 -5.90 -75.90 16.83
CA GLU A 3 -4.72 -75.31 16.16
C GLU A 3 -4.30 -74.05 16.94
N ILE A 4 -3.21 -74.06 17.72
CA ILE A 4 -1.79 -73.91 17.28
C ILE A 4 -1.66 -72.57 16.50
N SER A 5 -0.96 -71.54 16.98
CA SER A 5 0.44 -71.59 17.34
C SER A 5 0.89 -70.40 18.19
N ARG A 6 1.74 -70.69 19.17
CA ARG A 6 2.56 -69.75 19.94
C ARG A 6 3.76 -69.30 19.10
N SER A 7 4.22 -68.06 19.31
CA SER A 7 5.64 -67.62 19.44
C SER A 7 5.83 -66.24 18.82
N ARG A 8 6.64 -65.32 19.33
CA ARG A 8 7.63 -65.34 20.42
C ARG A 8 8.04 -63.89 20.72
N LYS A 9 8.14 -63.59 22.02
CA LYS A 9 9.24 -62.87 22.72
C LYS A 9 9.52 -61.41 22.33
N LYS A 10 9.28 -60.47 23.26
CA LYS A 10 10.24 -59.93 24.30
C LYS A 10 11.15 -58.86 23.65
N VAL A 11 11.45 -57.70 24.23
CA VAL A 11 11.85 -57.39 25.61
C VAL A 11 11.96 -55.85 25.76
N HIS A 12 11.60 -55.32 26.94
CA HIS A 12 12.33 -54.29 27.74
C HIS A 12 12.39 -52.85 27.21
N PHE A 13 12.57 -51.80 28.02
CA PHE A 13 12.40 -51.42 29.43
C PHE A 13 12.93 -49.97 29.45
N GLY A 14 12.37 -49.08 30.27
CA GLY A 14 13.06 -47.84 30.64
C GLY A 14 12.32 -46.54 30.30
N ASP A 15 11.82 -45.92 31.36
CA ASP A 15 11.49 -44.51 31.45
C ASP A 15 12.66 -43.61 31.00
N ALA A 16 12.35 -42.53 30.28
CA ALA A 16 13.09 -41.27 30.38
C ALA A 16 12.27 -40.14 29.75
N ARG A 17 11.84 -39.19 30.57
CA ARG A 17 11.46 -37.84 30.15
C ARG A 17 12.69 -37.17 29.52
N ALA A 18 12.70 -36.98 28.21
CA ALA A 18 13.67 -36.10 27.55
C ALA A 18 13.12 -35.59 26.21
N ASP A 19 12.84 -34.29 26.21
CA ASP A 19 12.88 -33.32 25.11
C ASP A 19 12.14 -33.59 23.79
N ARG A 20 11.04 -32.83 23.61
CA ARG A 20 10.15 -32.82 22.44
C ARG A 20 10.63 -31.87 21.33
N SER A 21 11.85 -31.33 21.41
CA SER A 21 12.25 -30.18 20.57
C SER A 21 13.11 -30.50 19.34
N GLU A 22 13.81 -31.63 19.24
CA GLU A 22 14.93 -31.76 18.27
C GLU A 22 14.76 -32.78 17.13
N ARG A 23 13.56 -33.31 16.85
CA ARG A 23 13.37 -34.30 15.74
C ARG A 23 12.56 -33.83 14.52
N ARG A 24 12.22 -32.54 14.45
CA ARG A 24 11.56 -31.94 13.26
C ARG A 24 12.54 -31.21 12.33
N LYS A 25 13.85 -31.47 12.43
CA LYS A 25 14.91 -30.76 11.70
C LYS A 25 15.49 -31.47 10.47
N LEU A 26 14.94 -32.59 10.00
CA LEU A 26 15.58 -33.36 8.91
C LEU A 26 14.79 -33.60 7.62
N PHE A 27 13.67 -32.91 7.39
CA PHE A 27 12.98 -32.98 6.10
C PHE A 27 12.73 -31.59 5.51
N ARG A 28 13.82 -30.92 5.12
CA ARG A 28 13.75 -29.84 4.14
C ARG A 28 15.00 -29.90 3.28
N HIS A 29 14.93 -30.62 2.17
CA HIS A 29 15.81 -30.33 1.05
C HIS A 29 15.12 -30.63 -0.30
N TYR A 30 14.94 -29.53 -1.05
CA TYR A 30 15.00 -29.40 -2.50
C TYR A 30 13.81 -29.89 -3.34
N THR A 31 12.84 -29.00 -3.53
CA THR A 31 12.29 -28.64 -4.85
C THR A 31 11.45 -27.36 -4.74
N VAL A 32 11.61 -26.49 -5.73
CA VAL A 32 10.85 -25.26 -6.00
C VAL A 32 11.27 -24.07 -5.12
N GLY A 33 11.66 -22.99 -5.80
CA GLY A 33 12.24 -21.79 -5.21
C GLY A 33 11.41 -21.20 -4.08
N SER A 34 12.10 -20.61 -3.12
CA SER A 34 11.53 -19.84 -2.03
C SER A 34 10.79 -18.62 -2.56
N TYR A 35 9.53 -18.79 -2.95
CA TYR A 35 8.55 -17.74 -3.19
C TYR A 35 7.73 -17.55 -1.91
N ASP A 36 8.36 -17.14 -0.83
CA ASP A 36 7.65 -16.69 0.37
C ASP A 36 8.31 -15.41 0.89
N SER A 37 8.32 -14.38 0.04
CA SER A 37 8.32 -13.00 0.50
C SER A 37 6.87 -12.54 0.54
N PHE A 38 6.15 -12.96 1.57
CA PHE A 38 4.81 -12.45 1.89
C PHE A 38 4.85 -11.04 2.51
N ASP A 39 5.99 -10.35 2.41
CA ASP A 39 6.22 -9.06 3.05
C ASP A 39 6.22 -7.88 2.08
N ALA A 40 5.51 -8.01 0.96
CA ALA A 40 5.31 -6.91 0.00
C ALA A 40 4.56 -5.69 0.61
N SER A 41 4.10 -5.79 1.87
CA SER A 41 3.54 -4.67 2.64
C SER A 41 4.59 -3.79 3.33
N SER A 42 5.81 -4.28 3.58
CA SER A 42 6.74 -3.60 4.51
C SER A 42 7.56 -2.46 3.91
N ASP A 43 7.49 -2.24 2.59
CA ASP A 43 8.32 -1.22 1.93
C ASP A 43 7.61 0.11 1.67
N CYS A 44 6.37 0.27 2.16
CA CYS A 44 5.62 1.52 1.99
C CYS A 44 6.11 2.59 2.97
N VAL A 45 6.81 3.60 2.45
CA VAL A 45 7.19 4.81 3.19
C VAL A 45 6.07 5.84 3.04
N ILE A 46 5.49 6.25 4.16
CA ILE A 46 4.46 7.28 4.22
C ILE A 46 5.10 8.58 4.71
N ASN A 47 5.06 9.63 3.89
CA ASN A 47 5.52 10.96 4.27
C ASN A 47 4.33 11.91 4.40
N GLU A 48 4.12 12.46 5.59
CA GLU A 48 3.03 13.38 5.90
C GLU A 48 3.49 14.84 5.83
N LYS A 49 2.65 15.74 5.30
CA LYS A 49 2.88 17.18 5.35
C LYS A 49 1.56 17.95 5.39
N THR A 50 1.57 19.10 6.07
CA THR A 50 0.49 20.09 6.05
C THR A 50 0.97 21.34 5.35
N VAL A 51 0.19 21.85 4.40
CA VAL A 51 0.52 23.06 3.65
C VAL A 51 -0.64 24.04 3.67
N VAL A 52 -0.31 25.32 3.53
CA VAL A 52 -1.28 26.41 3.40
C VAL A 52 -1.17 26.97 2.00
N LEU A 53 -2.29 26.97 1.28
CA LEU A 53 -2.40 27.50 -0.07
C LEU A 53 -3.16 28.83 -0.03
N GLN A 54 -2.56 29.85 -0.60
CA GLN A 54 -3.19 31.14 -0.82
C GLN A 54 -3.11 31.49 -2.30
N LYS A 55 -4.26 31.69 -2.94
CA LYS A 55 -4.37 32.06 -4.36
C LYS A 55 -5.03 33.43 -4.55
N LYS A 56 -4.88 34.03 -5.72
CA LYS A 56 -5.68 35.19 -6.15
C LYS A 56 -7.08 34.75 -6.64
N ASP A 57 -7.99 35.71 -6.79
CA ASP A 57 -9.35 35.44 -7.25
C ASP A 57 -9.39 34.81 -8.66
N ASN A 58 -8.54 35.28 -9.57
CA ASN A 58 -8.53 34.89 -10.97
C ASN A 58 -7.53 33.76 -11.32
N GLU A 59 -7.14 32.95 -10.33
CA GLU A 59 -6.33 31.75 -10.55
C GLU A 59 -6.88 30.56 -9.75
N GLY A 60 -6.47 29.35 -10.13
CA GLY A 60 -6.74 28.13 -9.37
C GLY A 60 -5.61 27.79 -8.41
N PHE A 61 -5.80 26.79 -7.55
CA PHE A 61 -4.72 26.28 -6.70
C PHE A 61 -3.64 25.51 -7.49
N GLY A 62 -3.91 25.12 -8.73
CA GLY A 62 -2.95 24.44 -9.61
C GLY A 62 -2.80 22.95 -9.34
N PHE A 63 -3.90 22.24 -9.13
CA PHE A 63 -3.92 20.78 -9.02
C PHE A 63 -5.24 20.21 -9.56
N VAL A 64 -5.22 18.93 -9.92
CA VAL A 64 -6.40 18.15 -10.28
C VAL A 64 -6.68 17.14 -9.18
N LEU A 65 -7.89 17.19 -8.60
CA LEU A 65 -8.33 16.23 -7.60
C LEU A 65 -9.00 15.03 -8.28
N ARG A 66 -8.67 13.82 -7.85
CA ARG A 66 -9.31 12.58 -8.29
C ARG A 66 -9.62 11.68 -7.09
N GLY A 67 -10.63 10.83 -7.23
CA GLY A 67 -10.97 9.85 -6.21
C GLY A 67 -12.37 9.30 -6.31
N ALA A 68 -12.79 8.58 -5.28
CA ALA A 68 -14.08 7.89 -5.24
C ALA A 68 -15.25 8.88 -5.28
N LYS A 69 -16.24 8.61 -6.14
CA LYS A 69 -17.49 9.36 -6.24
C LYS A 69 -18.54 8.67 -5.36
N ALA A 70 -18.70 9.14 -4.13
CA ALA A 70 -19.74 8.71 -3.21
C ALA A 70 -20.43 9.94 -2.62
N ASP A 71 -21.75 9.87 -2.46
CA ASP A 71 -22.54 10.96 -1.87
C ASP A 71 -22.57 10.90 -0.34
N THR A 72 -22.24 9.75 0.25
CA THR A 72 -22.04 9.52 1.69
C THR A 72 -20.62 9.03 1.95
N PRO A 73 -20.06 9.22 3.16
CA PRO A 73 -18.80 8.59 3.53
C PRO A 73 -18.85 7.07 3.31
N ILE A 74 -17.76 6.49 2.81
CA ILE A 74 -17.68 5.04 2.57
C ILE A 74 -17.19 4.38 3.85
N GLU A 75 -18.11 3.96 4.72
CA GLU A 75 -17.78 3.37 6.02
C GLU A 75 -16.89 2.12 5.89
N GLU A 76 -17.19 1.28 4.89
CA GLU A 76 -16.45 0.04 4.58
C GLU A 76 -15.02 0.30 4.07
N PHE A 77 -14.69 1.54 3.70
CA PHE A 77 -13.32 1.85 3.31
C PHE A 77 -12.40 1.74 4.52
N THR A 78 -11.44 0.82 4.41
CA THR A 78 -10.36 0.63 5.37
C THR A 78 -9.07 1.16 4.76
N PRO A 79 -8.55 2.32 5.22
CA PRO A 79 -7.27 2.84 4.77
C PRO A 79 -6.16 1.80 4.89
N THR A 80 -5.31 1.74 3.87
CA THR A 80 -4.09 0.90 3.90
C THR A 80 -2.87 1.79 3.68
N PRO A 81 -1.65 1.36 4.09
CA PRO A 81 -0.44 2.10 3.79
C PRO A 81 -0.27 2.43 2.29
N ALA A 82 -0.71 1.52 1.41
CA ALA A 82 -0.65 1.70 -0.03
C ALA A 82 -1.76 2.60 -0.60
N PHE A 83 -2.87 2.76 0.12
CA PHE A 83 -4.03 3.55 -0.30
C PHE A 83 -4.70 4.17 0.94
N PRO A 84 -4.15 5.30 1.43
CA PRO A 84 -4.49 5.84 2.76
C PRO A 84 -5.76 6.70 2.77
N ALA A 85 -6.25 7.17 1.62
CA ALA A 85 -7.47 7.98 1.52
C ALA A 85 -8.17 7.81 0.18
N LEU A 86 -9.45 8.18 0.12
CA LEU A 86 -10.26 8.07 -1.09
C LEU A 86 -9.95 9.12 -2.17
N GLN A 87 -9.34 10.25 -1.79
CA GLN A 87 -9.04 11.35 -2.68
C GLN A 87 -7.53 11.61 -2.75
N TYR A 88 -7.02 11.92 -3.94
CA TYR A 88 -5.62 12.20 -4.20
C TYR A 88 -5.44 13.23 -5.33
N LEU A 89 -4.25 13.81 -5.41
CA LEU A 89 -3.87 14.72 -6.48
C LEU A 89 -3.45 13.92 -7.72
N GLU A 90 -4.26 13.96 -8.78
CA GLU A 90 -3.95 13.32 -10.07
C GLU A 90 -2.86 14.07 -10.82
N SER A 91 -2.83 15.39 -10.70
CA SER A 91 -1.75 16.22 -11.20
C SER A 91 -1.58 17.47 -10.35
N VAL A 92 -0.38 18.03 -10.36
CA VAL A 92 -0.06 19.33 -9.78
C VAL A 92 0.67 20.15 -10.83
N ASP A 93 0.19 21.35 -11.09
CA ASP A 93 0.73 22.23 -12.12
C ASP A 93 2.08 22.79 -11.68
N GLU A 94 3.14 22.54 -12.47
CA GLU A 94 4.47 23.05 -12.16
C GLU A 94 4.47 24.57 -12.08
N GLY A 95 5.05 25.10 -10.99
CA GLY A 95 5.07 26.55 -10.72
C GLY A 95 3.74 27.13 -10.22
N GLY A 96 2.66 26.35 -10.13
CA GLY A 96 1.38 26.73 -9.53
C GLY A 96 1.45 26.93 -8.01
N VAL A 97 0.34 27.36 -7.41
CA VAL A 97 0.23 27.63 -5.96
C VAL A 97 0.52 26.36 -5.15
N ALA A 98 -0.12 25.24 -5.50
CA ALA A 98 0.09 23.94 -4.87
C ALA A 98 1.52 23.42 -5.01
N TRP A 99 2.11 23.54 -6.20
CA TRP A 99 3.49 23.11 -6.44
C TRP A 99 4.49 23.85 -5.56
N LYS A 100 4.36 25.19 -5.49
CA LYS A 100 5.22 26.07 -4.68
C LYS A 100 5.08 25.78 -3.19
N ALA A 101 3.91 25.35 -2.74
CA ALA A 101 3.68 24.91 -1.37
C ALA A 101 4.21 23.49 -1.08
N GLY A 102 4.71 22.78 -2.09
CA GLY A 102 5.32 21.46 -1.94
C GLY A 102 4.40 20.28 -2.21
N LEU A 103 3.16 20.49 -2.67
CA LEU A 103 2.28 19.41 -3.10
C LEU A 103 2.78 18.77 -4.39
N ARG A 104 2.59 17.46 -4.53
CA ARG A 104 3.02 16.67 -5.69
C ARG A 104 1.91 15.72 -6.13
N THR A 105 1.98 15.31 -7.40
CA THR A 105 1.14 14.25 -7.95
C THR A 105 1.26 12.99 -7.10
N GLY A 106 0.12 12.36 -6.80
CA GLY A 106 0.05 11.17 -5.96
C GLY A 106 -0.10 11.45 -4.46
N ASP A 107 -0.08 12.71 -4.02
CA ASP A 107 -0.41 13.07 -2.64
C ASP A 107 -1.88 12.75 -2.33
N PHE A 108 -2.13 12.01 -1.26
CA PHE A 108 -3.46 11.67 -0.75
C PHE A 108 -3.95 12.70 0.26
N LEU A 109 -5.21 13.11 0.17
CA LEU A 109 -5.80 14.10 1.07
C LEU A 109 -6.25 13.44 2.39
N ILE A 110 -5.71 13.93 3.50
CA ILE A 110 -6.06 13.48 4.86
C ILE A 110 -7.02 14.47 5.52
N GLU A 111 -6.72 15.77 5.47
CA GLU A 111 -7.57 16.83 5.99
C GLU A 111 -7.68 18.00 5.01
N VAL A 112 -8.85 18.63 4.98
CA VAL A 112 -9.13 19.89 4.27
C VAL A 112 -9.71 20.87 5.27
N ASN A 113 -9.05 22.00 5.48
CA ASN A 113 -9.45 23.03 6.45
C ASN A 113 -9.78 22.46 7.84
N GLN A 114 -8.93 21.53 8.33
CA GLN A 114 -9.05 20.84 9.63
C GLN A 114 -10.11 19.72 9.69
N ASP A 115 -10.90 19.51 8.63
CA ASP A 115 -11.83 18.39 8.56
C ASP A 115 -11.20 17.15 7.94
N ASN A 116 -11.38 15.99 8.55
CA ASN A 116 -10.89 14.73 8.01
C ASN A 116 -11.65 14.33 6.73
N VAL A 117 -10.92 14.05 5.66
CA VAL A 117 -11.49 13.69 4.35
C VAL A 117 -11.11 12.30 3.87
N VAL A 118 -10.50 11.48 4.71
CA VAL A 118 -9.97 10.15 4.36
C VAL A 118 -11.03 9.27 3.69
N LYS A 119 -12.25 9.28 4.25
CA LYS A 119 -13.40 8.47 3.77
C LYS A 119 -14.44 9.29 3.01
N VAL A 120 -14.16 10.56 2.73
CA VAL A 120 -15.13 11.49 2.15
C VAL A 120 -15.13 11.38 0.63
N GLY A 121 -16.32 11.40 0.04
CA GLY A 121 -16.49 11.33 -1.41
C GLY A 121 -16.07 12.60 -2.14
N HIS A 122 -15.70 12.44 -3.40
CA HIS A 122 -15.09 13.49 -4.23
C HIS A 122 -15.87 14.81 -4.24
N LYS A 123 -17.20 14.75 -4.43
CA LYS A 123 -18.06 15.93 -4.52
C LYS A 123 -18.02 16.76 -3.23
N GLN A 124 -18.04 16.10 -2.08
CA GLN A 124 -18.01 16.79 -0.79
C GLN A 124 -16.64 17.45 -0.57
N VAL A 125 -15.54 16.75 -0.87
CA VAL A 125 -14.18 17.33 -0.76
C VAL A 125 -14.01 18.55 -1.67
N VAL A 126 -14.49 18.49 -2.93
CA VAL A 126 -14.48 19.64 -3.84
C VAL A 126 -15.27 20.81 -3.26
N ASN A 127 -16.43 20.54 -2.67
CA ASN A 127 -17.23 21.59 -2.04
C ASN A 127 -16.49 22.23 -0.87
N MET A 128 -15.87 21.44 0.01
CA MET A 128 -15.10 21.96 1.15
C MET A 128 -13.94 22.86 0.70
N ILE A 129 -13.20 22.46 -0.33
CA ILE A 129 -12.13 23.27 -0.94
C ILE A 129 -12.70 24.59 -1.48
N ARG A 130 -13.82 24.54 -2.20
CA ARG A 130 -14.46 25.74 -2.77
C ARG A 130 -15.00 26.68 -1.70
N HIS A 131 -15.52 26.17 -0.59
CA HIS A 131 -16.01 27.00 0.51
C HIS A 131 -14.90 27.82 1.19
N GLY A 132 -13.66 27.34 1.19
CA GLY A 132 -12.50 28.11 1.67
C GLY A 132 -12.10 29.28 0.77
N GLY A 133 -12.66 29.37 -0.45
CA GLY A 133 -12.39 30.44 -1.40
C GLY A 133 -10.93 30.46 -1.85
N ASN A 134 -10.20 31.49 -1.42
CA ASN A 134 -8.79 31.71 -1.79
C ASN A 134 -7.79 31.14 -0.79
N HIS A 135 -8.26 30.62 0.34
CA HIS A 135 -7.43 30.04 1.40
C HIS A 135 -7.77 28.57 1.59
N LEU A 136 -6.75 27.71 1.60
CA LEU A 136 -6.92 26.28 1.78
C LEU A 136 -5.77 25.72 2.62
N ILE A 137 -6.09 25.14 3.77
CA ILE A 137 -5.15 24.35 4.57
C ILE A 137 -5.41 22.89 4.24
N ILE A 138 -4.36 22.16 3.84
CA ILE A 138 -4.50 20.76 3.47
C ILE A 138 -3.39 19.92 4.08
N LYS A 139 -3.79 18.82 4.70
CA LYS A 139 -2.89 17.78 5.20
C LYS A 139 -2.89 16.63 4.21
N VAL A 140 -1.72 16.21 3.75
CA VAL A 140 -1.57 15.15 2.77
C VAL A 140 -0.52 14.12 3.18
N VAL A 141 -0.62 12.93 2.61
CA VAL A 141 0.42 11.90 2.68
C VAL A 141 0.88 11.48 1.30
N THR A 142 2.19 11.32 1.14
CA THR A 142 2.81 10.72 -0.04
C THR A 142 3.17 9.29 0.28
N VAL A 143 2.75 8.34 -0.55
CA VAL A 143 3.11 6.93 -0.42
C VAL A 143 4.23 6.63 -1.42
N SER A 144 5.39 6.20 -0.91
CA SER A 144 6.53 5.74 -1.72
C SER A 144 6.82 4.29 -1.42
N ARG A 145 7.33 3.54 -2.41
CA ARG A 145 7.87 2.19 -2.18
C ARG A 145 9.38 2.27 -2.20
N ASN A 146 10.03 1.77 -1.15
CA ASN A 146 11.45 1.49 -1.19
C ASN A 146 11.66 0.24 -2.06
N LEU A 147 11.80 0.46 -3.37
CA LEU A 147 12.32 -0.59 -4.24
C LEU A 147 13.82 -0.59 -4.04
N ASP A 148 14.36 -1.59 -3.34
CA ASP A 148 15.80 -1.85 -3.37
C ASP A 148 16.25 -1.90 -4.85
N PRO A 149 17.27 -1.11 -5.24
CA PRO A 149 17.63 -0.93 -6.65
C PRO A 149 18.16 -2.18 -7.38
N ASP A 150 18.35 -3.31 -6.69
CA ASP A 150 18.99 -4.50 -7.26
C ASP A 150 18.09 -5.34 -8.20
N ASP A 151 16.79 -5.05 -8.27
CA ASP A 151 15.85 -5.79 -9.15
C ASP A 151 15.64 -5.13 -10.54
N THR A 152 16.26 -3.96 -10.78
CA THR A 152 16.08 -3.21 -12.04
C THR A 152 16.99 -3.64 -13.19
N ALA A 153 17.87 -4.62 -13.00
CA ALA A 153 18.82 -5.05 -14.02
C ALA A 153 18.30 -6.14 -15.01
N ARG A 154 17.10 -6.72 -14.84
CA ARG A 154 16.65 -7.87 -15.66
C ARG A 154 15.49 -7.66 -16.65
N LYS A 155 14.97 -6.43 -16.83
CA LYS A 155 13.96 -6.17 -17.89
C LYS A 155 14.29 -4.96 -18.77
N LYS A 156 15.53 -4.85 -19.26
CA LYS A 156 15.78 -4.19 -20.54
C LYS A 156 15.78 -5.24 -21.65
N GLY A 157 14.58 -5.60 -22.11
CA GLY A 157 14.42 -6.57 -23.18
C GLY A 157 13.09 -6.38 -23.89
N LYS A 158 13.17 -5.85 -25.11
CA LYS A 158 12.13 -5.81 -26.16
C LYS A 158 11.08 -4.71 -25.98
N ARG A 159 11.48 -3.48 -26.33
CA ARG A 159 10.58 -2.51 -26.97
C ARG A 159 10.11 -3.14 -28.28
N LEU A 160 8.91 -3.71 -28.27
CA LEU A 160 8.22 -4.10 -29.50
C LEU A 160 7.69 -2.80 -30.11
N ASP A 161 8.37 -2.30 -31.14
CA ASP A 161 7.83 -1.26 -32.00
C ASP A 161 6.62 -1.85 -32.74
N LEU A 162 5.44 -1.71 -32.15
CA LEU A 162 4.18 -2.15 -32.75
C LEU A 162 3.67 -1.05 -33.70
N PHE A 163 3.98 -1.23 -34.98
CA PHE A 163 3.27 -0.78 -36.18
C PHE A 163 2.61 0.61 -36.15
N ARG A 164 3.33 1.61 -36.67
CA ARG A 164 2.71 2.73 -37.39
C ARG A 164 2.34 2.23 -38.79
N ILE A 165 1.06 2.00 -39.04
CA ILE A 165 0.53 1.80 -40.39
C ILE A 165 0.34 3.19 -41.00
N SER A 166 1.05 3.44 -42.10
CA SER A 166 0.85 4.56 -43.03
C SER A 166 -0.34 4.30 -43.94
#